data_AF-A0A9W7ASF9-F1
#
_entry.id   AF-A0A9W7ASF9-F1
#
_cell.length_a   1.000
_cell.length_b   1.000
_cell.length_c   1.000
_cell.angle_alpha   90.00
_cell.angle_beta   90.00
_cell.angle_gamma   90.00
#
_symmetry.space_group_name_H-M   'P 1'
#
loop_
_entity.id
_entity.type
_entity.pdbx_description
1 polymer ?
#
loop_
_entity_poly.entity_id
_entity_poly.type
_entity_poly.pdbx_seq_one_letter_code
_entity_poly.pdbx_strand_id
1 'polypeptide(L)'
;MSLKSDLDYMKDAVSLASTPPFGTTFPNPPVGCVIVSKDGEVLGEGFHPLAGYPHAEIFALLEASGKVESGRLAAAGVMIEQGVSPDKLSLTPSELSTAVASGNLVTSTLLPSYISSGSSMFTSCAPGSTAYVTLEPCSHFGRTPPCCAALKSAGVSRVVIGQRDPNPKVDGGGVKL
;
A
#
# COMPACT_ATOMS: atom_id res chain seq x y z
N MET A 1 0.12 20.63 -17.88
CA MET A 1 1.26 19.69 -17.68
C MET A 1 0.93 18.41 -18.45
N SER A 2 1.92 17.75 -19.06
CA SER A 2 1.70 16.42 -19.66
C SER A 2 1.40 15.43 -18.54
N LEU A 3 0.39 14.57 -18.72
CA LEU A 3 0.13 13.46 -17.81
C LEU A 3 1.37 12.54 -17.79
N LYS A 4 1.73 12.04 -16.59
CA LYS A 4 2.74 10.98 -16.45
C LYS A 4 2.27 9.71 -17.17
N SER A 5 3.20 8.92 -17.68
CA SER A 5 2.88 7.62 -18.28
C SER A 5 2.69 6.54 -17.21
N ASP A 6 2.08 5.41 -17.59
CA ASP A 6 1.98 4.23 -16.72
C ASP A 6 3.35 3.78 -16.18
N LEU A 7 4.38 3.88 -17.03
CA LEU A 7 5.74 3.51 -16.67
C LEU A 7 6.30 4.42 -15.57
N ASP A 8 5.93 5.71 -15.56
CA ASP A 8 6.41 6.65 -14.56
C ASP A 8 5.78 6.34 -13.19
N TYR A 9 4.47 6.08 -13.13
CA TYR A 9 3.83 5.66 -11.88
C TYR A 9 4.31 4.29 -11.39
N MET A 10 4.62 3.36 -12.31
CA MET A 10 5.22 2.08 -11.92
C MET A 10 6.64 2.26 -11.37
N LYS A 11 7.45 3.18 -11.89
CA LYS A 11 8.76 3.53 -11.30
C LYS A 11 8.60 4.12 -9.91
N ASP A 12 7.60 4.97 -9.70
CA ASP A 12 7.28 5.51 -8.37
C ASP A 12 6.92 4.36 -7.40
N ALA A 13 6.10 3.39 -7.83
CA ALA A 13 5.76 2.19 -7.06
C ALA A 13 7.00 1.31 -6.76
N VAL A 14 7.93 1.15 -7.69
CA VAL A 14 9.20 0.41 -7.47
C VAL A 14 10.10 1.15 -6.46
N SER A 15 10.14 2.48 -6.51
CA SER A 15 10.86 3.29 -5.53
C SER A 15 10.31 3.08 -4.12
N LEU A 16 8.97 3.09 -3.98
CA LEU A 16 8.30 2.79 -2.70
C LEU A 16 8.64 1.38 -2.20
N ALA A 17 8.61 0.36 -3.08
CA ALA A 17 8.98 -1.01 -2.73
C ALA A 17 10.42 -1.16 -2.21
N SER A 18 11.30 -0.22 -2.56
CA SER A 18 12.71 -0.21 -2.14
C SER A 18 12.95 0.51 -0.80
N THR A 19 11.89 1.07 -0.18
CA THR A 19 12.00 1.81 1.09
C THR A 19 12.32 0.92 2.30
N PRO A 20 11.67 -0.25 2.49
CA PRO A 20 12.00 -1.13 3.61
C PRO A 20 13.46 -1.59 3.54
N PRO A 21 14.23 -1.56 4.66
CA PRO A 21 15.56 -2.14 4.68
C PRO A 21 15.54 -3.62 4.32
N PHE A 22 16.59 -4.09 3.66
CA PHE A 22 16.68 -5.47 3.19
C PHE A 22 16.39 -6.49 4.31
N GLY A 23 15.53 -7.46 4.01
CA GLY A 23 15.15 -8.54 4.92
C GLY A 23 14.00 -8.22 5.89
N THR A 24 13.55 -6.97 5.99
CA THR A 24 12.47 -6.59 6.94
C THR A 24 11.08 -7.12 6.54
N THR A 25 10.84 -7.29 5.24
CA THR A 25 9.58 -7.84 4.72
C THR A 25 9.56 -9.36 4.67
N PHE A 26 10.69 -10.05 4.82
CA PHE A 26 10.77 -11.51 4.74
C PHE A 26 9.84 -12.18 5.77
N PRO A 27 9.10 -13.26 5.41
CA PRO A 27 9.14 -14.02 4.16
C PRO A 27 8.34 -13.41 2.99
N ASN A 28 7.67 -12.28 3.20
CA ASN A 28 6.88 -11.62 2.17
C ASN A 28 7.78 -10.81 1.21
N PRO A 29 7.34 -10.59 -0.05
CA PRO A 29 8.05 -9.73 -0.98
C PRO A 29 7.95 -8.25 -0.57
N PRO A 30 8.97 -7.42 -0.90
CA PRO A 30 8.78 -5.98 -0.93
C PRO A 30 7.81 -5.61 -2.04
N VAL A 31 6.82 -4.78 -1.71
CA VAL A 31 5.78 -4.32 -2.64
C VAL A 31 5.56 -2.83 -2.41
N GLY A 32 5.45 -2.08 -3.49
CA GLY A 32 4.96 -0.70 -3.52
C GLY A 32 3.70 -0.55 -4.37
N CYS A 33 2.89 0.45 -4.03
CA CYS A 33 1.63 0.76 -4.68
C CYS A 33 1.40 2.28 -4.75
N VAL A 34 0.89 2.75 -5.89
CA VAL A 34 0.46 4.14 -6.12
C VAL A 34 -0.95 4.12 -6.69
N ILE A 35 -1.87 4.92 -6.14
CA ILE A 35 -3.25 5.07 -6.63
C ILE A 35 -3.37 6.45 -7.26
N VAL A 36 -3.86 6.49 -8.50
CA VAL A 36 -3.89 7.70 -9.33
C VAL A 36 -5.30 7.95 -9.86
N SER A 37 -5.80 9.17 -9.74
CA SER A 37 -7.07 9.61 -10.31
C SER A 37 -7.05 9.56 -11.85
N LYS A 38 -8.23 9.71 -12.48
CA LYS A 38 -8.32 9.79 -13.95
C LYS A 38 -7.58 10.99 -14.54
N ASP A 39 -7.40 12.03 -13.73
CA ASP A 39 -6.76 13.29 -14.11
C ASP A 39 -5.24 13.26 -13.83
N GLY A 40 -4.70 12.12 -13.41
CA GLY A 40 -3.26 11.94 -13.15
C GLY A 40 -2.79 12.39 -11.77
N GLU A 41 -3.71 12.72 -10.86
CA GLU A 41 -3.38 13.09 -9.48
C GLU A 41 -3.11 11.84 -8.64
N VAL A 42 -2.03 11.84 -7.86
CA VAL A 42 -1.76 10.76 -6.90
C VAL A 42 -2.70 10.93 -5.70
N LEU A 43 -3.58 9.95 -5.50
CA LEU A 43 -4.53 9.90 -4.39
C LEU A 43 -3.93 9.23 -3.15
N GLY A 44 -2.95 8.34 -3.34
CA GLY A 44 -2.26 7.72 -2.23
C GLY A 44 -1.12 6.80 -2.64
N GLU A 45 -0.16 6.65 -1.74
CA GLU A 45 1.06 5.89 -1.93
C GLU A 45 1.30 4.95 -0.74
N GLY A 46 1.93 3.81 -0.99
CA GLY A 46 2.23 2.87 0.08
C GLY A 46 3.26 1.83 -0.30
N PHE A 47 3.89 1.26 0.72
CA PHE A 47 4.75 0.08 0.59
C PHE A 47 4.43 -0.91 1.71
N HIS A 48 4.80 -2.18 1.53
CA HIS A 48 4.67 -3.20 2.57
C HIS A 48 5.81 -3.06 3.58
N PRO A 49 5.55 -2.71 4.86
CA PRO A 49 6.62 -2.41 5.81
C PRO A 49 7.24 -3.66 6.42
N LEU A 50 6.42 -4.61 6.86
CA LEU A 50 6.81 -5.76 7.68
C LEU A 50 5.82 -6.91 7.50
N ALA A 51 6.31 -8.15 7.59
CA ALA A 51 5.46 -9.33 7.51
C ALA A 51 4.38 -9.34 8.62
N GLY A 52 3.12 -9.55 8.22
CA GLY A 52 1.96 -9.57 9.14
C GLY A 52 1.25 -8.22 9.33
N TYR A 53 1.77 -7.15 8.73
CA TYR A 53 1.14 -5.83 8.67
C TYR A 53 0.44 -5.61 7.32
N PRO A 54 -0.36 -4.53 7.15
CA PRO A 54 -1.02 -4.24 5.89
C PRO A 54 -0.06 -4.24 4.69
N HIS A 55 -0.59 -4.62 3.53
CA HIS A 55 0.17 -4.58 2.29
C HIS A 55 0.21 -3.16 1.71
N ALA A 56 1.04 -2.95 0.69
CA ALA A 56 1.25 -1.66 0.05
C ALA A 56 -0.05 -1.00 -0.43
N GLU A 57 -0.96 -1.79 -1.01
CA GLU A 57 -2.26 -1.33 -1.52
C GLU A 57 -3.12 -0.77 -0.40
N ILE A 58 -3.02 -1.31 0.81
CA ILE A 58 -3.81 -0.86 1.96
C ILE A 58 -3.27 0.47 2.46
N PHE A 59 -1.96 0.66 2.52
CA PHE A 59 -1.40 1.97 2.86
C PHE A 59 -1.77 3.05 1.85
N ALA A 60 -1.71 2.74 0.56
CA ALA A 60 -2.16 3.67 -0.49
C ALA A 60 -3.67 3.99 -0.36
N LEU A 61 -4.52 3.01 -0.01
CA LEU A 61 -5.94 3.23 0.23
C LEU A 61 -6.24 3.98 1.54
N LEU A 62 -5.42 3.83 2.57
CA LEU A 62 -5.55 4.60 3.81
C LEU A 62 -5.37 6.10 3.52
N GLU A 63 -4.37 6.45 2.71
CA GLU A 63 -4.14 7.83 2.25
C GLU A 63 -5.27 8.29 1.33
N ALA A 64 -5.62 7.50 0.30
CA ALA A 64 -6.70 7.85 -0.63
C ALA A 64 -8.07 8.01 0.05
N SER A 65 -8.28 7.39 1.21
CA SER A 65 -9.49 7.54 2.01
C SER A 65 -9.40 8.60 3.10
N GLY A 66 -8.31 9.36 3.17
CA GLY A 66 -8.08 10.42 4.16
C GLY A 66 -7.92 9.92 5.60
N LYS A 67 -7.68 8.62 5.80
CA LYS A 67 -7.51 8.02 7.14
C LYS A 67 -6.11 8.26 7.70
N VAL A 68 -5.14 8.52 6.82
CA VAL A 68 -3.79 8.99 7.15
C VAL A 68 -3.42 10.12 6.20
N GLU A 69 -2.51 10.99 6.62
CA GLU A 69 -1.99 12.08 5.78
C GLU A 69 -1.12 11.56 4.63
N SER A 70 -0.31 10.53 4.90
CA SER A 70 0.53 9.87 3.90
C SER A 70 0.66 8.37 4.20
N GLY A 71 0.34 7.53 3.22
CA GLY A 71 0.42 6.08 3.35
C GLY A 71 1.87 5.59 3.41
N ARG A 72 2.78 6.25 2.70
CA ARG A 72 4.24 6.02 2.82
C ARG A 72 4.74 6.29 4.24
N LEU A 73 4.36 7.42 4.83
CA LEU A 73 4.77 7.75 6.21
C LEU A 73 4.10 6.84 7.23
N ALA A 74 2.84 6.46 7.01
CA ALA A 74 2.15 5.49 7.86
C ALA A 74 2.84 4.12 7.84
N ALA A 75 3.27 3.63 6.67
CA ALA A 75 4.05 2.39 6.55
C ALA A 75 5.40 2.49 7.26
N ALA A 76 6.14 3.59 7.05
CA ALA A 76 7.39 3.86 7.76
C ALA A 76 7.20 3.94 9.28
N GLY A 77 6.10 4.56 9.72
CA GLY A 77 5.68 4.65 11.12
C GLY A 77 5.51 3.29 11.79
N VAL A 78 4.84 2.37 11.10
CA VAL A 78 4.70 0.98 11.56
C VAL A 78 6.08 0.34 11.75
N MET A 79 7.03 0.55 10.84
CA MET A 79 8.39 0.03 10.98
C MET A 79 9.09 0.59 12.23
N ILE A 80 8.97 1.89 12.46
CA ILE A 80 9.58 2.57 13.62
C ILE A 80 8.99 2.03 14.92
N GLU A 81 7.67 1.87 15.00
CA GLU A 81 7.00 1.31 16.16
C GLU A 81 7.44 -0.12 16.47
N GLN A 82 7.78 -0.91 15.45
CA GLN A 82 8.32 -2.25 15.60
C GLN A 82 9.85 -2.31 15.76
N GLY A 83 10.49 -1.17 16.02
CA GLY A 83 11.91 -1.10 16.38
C GLY A 83 12.89 -0.93 15.21
N VAL A 84 12.41 -0.63 14.01
CA VAL A 84 13.30 -0.23 12.91
C VAL A 84 13.82 1.18 13.18
N SER A 85 15.15 1.36 13.22
CA SER A 85 15.74 2.68 13.41
C SER A 85 15.31 3.65 12.29
N PRO A 86 14.82 4.87 12.64
CA PRO A 86 14.43 5.89 11.66
C PRO A 86 15.51 6.24 10.64
N ASP A 87 16.79 6.17 11.02
CA ASP A 87 17.94 6.49 10.13
C ASP A 87 18.00 5.59 8.89
N LYS A 88 17.33 4.43 8.93
CA LYS A 88 17.27 3.48 7.81
C LYS A 88 16.16 3.77 6.81
N LEU A 89 15.29 4.75 7.08
CA LEU A 89 14.08 5.03 6.30
C LEU A 89 14.14 6.36 5.51
N SER A 90 15.30 7.03 5.54
CA SER A 90 15.56 8.28 4.79
C SER A 90 14.48 9.37 4.96
N LEU A 91 13.97 9.53 6.19
CA LEU A 91 12.94 10.52 6.53
C LEU A 91 13.58 11.86 6.95
N THR A 92 12.96 12.97 6.54
CA THR A 92 13.23 14.29 7.10
C THR A 92 12.70 14.41 8.54
N PRO A 93 13.18 15.38 9.35
CA PRO A 93 12.68 15.58 10.71
C PRO A 93 11.17 15.84 10.79
N SER A 94 10.59 16.56 9.83
CA SER A 94 9.14 16.79 9.76
C SER A 94 8.37 15.52 9.46
N GLU A 95 8.88 14.70 8.53
CA GLU A 95 8.26 13.41 8.17
C GLU A 95 8.33 12.40 9.31
N LEU A 96 9.40 12.42 10.12
CA LEU A 96 9.56 11.52 11.26
C LEU A 96 8.41 11.67 12.27
N SER A 97 8.03 12.90 12.59
CA SER A 97 6.92 13.17 13.51
C SER A 97 5.60 12.62 12.97
N THR A 98 5.29 12.90 11.70
CA THR A 98 4.08 12.40 11.02
C THR A 98 4.08 10.88 10.90
N ALA A 99 5.25 10.27 10.61
CA ALA A 99 5.40 8.82 10.51
C ALA A 99 5.10 8.14 11.85
N VAL A 100 5.71 8.61 12.95
CA VAL A 100 5.45 8.03 14.29
C VAL A 100 3.98 8.12 14.67
N ALA A 101 3.33 9.27 14.46
CA ALA A 101 1.91 9.45 14.75
C ALA A 101 1.02 8.54 13.88
N SER A 102 1.29 8.47 12.57
CA SER A 102 0.53 7.65 11.63
C SER A 102 0.73 6.16 11.87
N GLY A 103 1.95 5.74 12.23
CA GLY A 103 2.27 4.36 12.59
C GLY A 103 1.45 3.88 13.77
N ASN A 104 1.44 4.66 14.86
CA ASN A 104 0.66 4.36 16.06
C ASN A 104 -0.86 4.28 15.75
N LEU A 105 -1.38 5.21 14.94
CA LEU A 105 -2.78 5.17 14.50
C LEU A 105 -3.07 3.88 13.71
N VAL A 106 -2.16 3.47 12.84
CA VAL A 106 -2.30 2.25 12.05
C VAL A 106 -2.32 1.01 12.93
N THR A 107 -1.34 0.83 13.80
CA THR A 107 -1.21 -0.37 14.64
C THR A 107 -2.32 -0.48 15.69
N SER A 108 -2.67 0.63 16.34
CA SER A 108 -3.64 0.64 17.44
C SER A 108 -5.10 0.61 16.98
N THR A 109 -5.41 1.21 15.82
CA THR A 109 -6.80 1.50 15.43
C THR A 109 -7.13 0.99 14.03
N LEU A 110 -6.36 1.36 13.01
CA LEU A 110 -6.74 1.08 11.62
C LEU A 110 -6.53 -0.37 11.23
N LEU A 111 -5.48 -1.04 11.71
CA LEU A 111 -5.24 -2.46 11.44
C LEU A 111 -6.33 -3.35 12.05
N PRO A 112 -6.70 -3.22 13.35
CA PRO A 112 -7.86 -3.93 13.90
C PRO A 112 -9.16 -3.65 13.14
N SER A 113 -9.39 -2.40 12.75
CA SER A 113 -10.56 -2.01 11.96
C SER A 113 -10.55 -2.67 10.58
N TYR A 114 -9.39 -2.73 9.93
CA TYR A 114 -9.23 -3.38 8.63
C TYR A 114 -9.45 -4.89 8.72
N ILE A 115 -8.88 -5.55 9.73
CA ILE A 115 -9.04 -6.99 9.95
C ILE A 115 -10.53 -7.34 10.19
N SER A 116 -11.24 -6.53 10.97
CA SER A 116 -12.64 -6.79 11.31
C SER A 116 -13.64 -6.40 10.20
N SER A 117 -13.45 -5.23 9.58
CA SER A 117 -14.38 -4.67 8.59
C SER A 117 -14.04 -5.12 7.16
N GLY A 118 -12.83 -5.62 6.94
CA GLY A 118 -12.34 -6.02 5.64
C GLY A 118 -12.35 -4.87 4.63
N SER A 119 -12.69 -5.22 3.39
CA SER A 119 -12.71 -4.28 2.26
C SER A 119 -13.75 -3.17 2.39
N SER A 120 -14.76 -3.32 3.25
CA SER A 120 -15.80 -2.29 3.44
C SER A 120 -15.24 -0.96 3.98
N MET A 121 -14.08 -1.01 4.65
CA MET A 121 -13.34 0.15 5.17
C MET A 121 -12.97 1.18 4.08
N PHE A 122 -12.89 0.74 2.83
CA PHE A 122 -12.43 1.54 1.69
C PHE A 122 -13.55 1.87 0.70
N THR A 123 -14.82 1.62 1.04
CA THR A 123 -15.95 1.77 0.09
C THR A 123 -15.92 3.11 -0.64
N SER A 124 -15.81 3.05 -1.98
CA SER A 124 -15.88 4.18 -2.91
C SER A 124 -14.92 5.34 -2.63
N CYS A 125 -13.77 5.10 -1.99
CA CYS A 125 -12.82 6.16 -1.66
C CYS A 125 -11.89 6.56 -2.83
N ALA A 126 -11.79 5.76 -3.90
CA ALA A 126 -10.95 6.03 -5.06
C ALA A 126 -11.66 5.69 -6.39
N PRO A 127 -12.87 6.24 -6.64
CA PRO A 127 -13.73 5.81 -7.74
C PRO A 127 -13.11 6.12 -9.11
N GLY A 128 -13.03 5.11 -9.97
CA GLY A 128 -12.53 5.24 -11.33
C GLY A 128 -11.02 5.50 -11.43
N SER A 129 -10.28 5.35 -10.33
CA SER A 129 -8.83 5.49 -10.29
C SER A 129 -8.11 4.30 -10.96
N THR A 130 -6.80 4.45 -11.14
CA THR A 130 -5.86 3.39 -11.51
C THR A 130 -4.91 3.10 -10.36
N ALA A 131 -4.76 1.84 -9.97
CA ALA A 131 -3.71 1.41 -9.04
C ALA A 131 -2.51 0.84 -9.81
N TYR A 132 -1.31 1.30 -9.49
CA TYR A 132 -0.04 0.77 -9.99
C TYR A 132 0.62 0.00 -8.86
N VAL A 133 0.76 -1.31 -9.02
CA VAL A 133 1.26 -2.19 -7.98
C VAL A 133 2.38 -3.07 -8.54
N THR A 134 3.48 -3.14 -7.79
CA THR A 134 4.70 -3.84 -8.24
C THR A 134 4.52 -5.36 -8.34
N LEU A 135 3.62 -5.95 -7.57
CA LEU A 135 3.28 -7.38 -7.58
C LEU A 135 1.76 -7.56 -7.67
N GLU A 136 1.30 -8.67 -8.24
CA GLU A 136 -0.12 -9.02 -8.28
C GLU A 136 -0.77 -8.92 -6.88
N PRO A 137 -1.87 -8.15 -6.73
CA PRO A 137 -2.56 -8.02 -5.45
C PRO A 137 -3.07 -9.37 -4.94
N CYS A 138 -2.98 -9.60 -3.64
CA CYS A 138 -3.43 -10.86 -3.06
C CYS A 138 -4.96 -11.03 -3.14
N SER A 139 -5.38 -12.26 -3.45
CA SER A 139 -6.78 -12.66 -3.66
C SER A 139 -7.32 -13.62 -2.59
N HIS A 140 -6.51 -13.96 -1.59
CA HIS A 140 -6.87 -14.90 -0.52
C HIS A 140 -6.83 -14.24 0.86
N PHE A 141 -7.58 -14.80 1.80
CA PHE A 141 -7.54 -14.38 3.21
C PHE A 141 -6.32 -14.98 3.90
N GLY A 142 -5.42 -14.12 4.37
CA GLY A 142 -4.28 -14.48 5.19
C GLY A 142 -4.44 -13.95 6.62
N ARG A 143 -3.37 -13.34 7.16
CA ARG A 143 -3.45 -12.56 8.41
C ARG A 143 -4.25 -11.27 8.23
N THR A 144 -4.28 -10.74 7.02
CA THR A 144 -5.06 -9.58 6.60
C THR A 144 -6.04 -9.98 5.50
N PRO A 145 -7.16 -9.23 5.35
CA PRO A 145 -8.07 -9.37 4.21
C PRO A 145 -7.37 -9.18 2.85
N PRO A 146 -7.94 -9.70 1.74
CA PRO A 146 -7.33 -9.63 0.42
C PRO A 146 -7.35 -8.22 -0.20
N CYS A 147 -6.24 -7.83 -0.80
CA CYS A 147 -6.06 -6.52 -1.43
C CYS A 147 -6.94 -6.32 -2.66
N CYS A 148 -7.18 -7.37 -3.47
CA CYS A 148 -8.11 -7.29 -4.62
C CYS A 148 -9.49 -6.80 -4.20
N ALA A 149 -10.02 -7.33 -3.10
CA ALA A 149 -11.34 -6.95 -2.61
C ALA A 149 -11.35 -5.51 -2.09
N ALA A 150 -10.25 -5.05 -1.45
CA ALA A 150 -10.11 -3.66 -1.00
C ALA A 150 -10.06 -2.66 -2.18
N LEU A 151 -9.25 -2.94 -3.21
CA LEU A 151 -9.17 -2.12 -4.43
C LEU A 151 -10.53 -2.05 -5.15
N LYS A 152 -11.22 -3.19 -5.25
CA LYS A 152 -12.56 -3.26 -5.84
C LYS A 152 -13.58 -2.45 -5.04
N SER A 153 -13.58 -2.59 -3.72
CA SER A 153 -14.45 -1.83 -2.81
C SER A 153 -14.19 -0.32 -2.91
N ALA A 154 -12.94 0.08 -3.09
CA ALA A 154 -12.55 1.47 -3.31
C ALA A 154 -13.03 2.08 -4.63
N GLY A 155 -13.52 1.24 -5.55
CA GLY A 155 -13.95 1.69 -6.87
C GLY A 155 -12.79 1.91 -7.83
N VAL A 156 -11.61 1.33 -7.57
CA VAL A 156 -10.49 1.31 -8.52
C VAL A 156 -10.95 0.60 -9.80
N SER A 157 -10.80 1.27 -10.94
CA SER A 157 -11.32 0.77 -12.23
C SER A 157 -10.28 0.06 -13.09
N ARG A 158 -9.00 0.28 -12.78
CA ARG A 158 -7.86 -0.29 -13.52
C ARG A 158 -6.74 -0.60 -12.55
N VAL A 159 -6.09 -1.74 -12.74
CA VAL A 159 -4.88 -2.12 -11.99
C VAL A 159 -3.78 -2.42 -13.00
N VAL A 160 -2.64 -1.76 -12.86
CA VAL A 160 -1.41 -2.01 -13.63
C VAL A 160 -0.45 -2.76 -12.71
N ILE A 161 -0.10 -3.99 -13.12
CA ILE A 161 0.69 -4.91 -12.32
C ILE A 161 2.11 -5.00 -12.91
N GLY A 162 3.13 -4.78 -12.09
CA GLY A 162 4.53 -4.89 -12.48
C GLY A 162 4.95 -6.33 -12.77
N GLN A 163 4.67 -7.25 -11.83
CA GLN A 163 4.94 -8.67 -11.97
C GLN A 163 3.77 -9.51 -11.45
N ARG A 164 3.45 -10.61 -12.13
CA ARG A 164 2.52 -11.62 -11.59
C ARG A 164 3.13 -12.31 -10.37
N ASP A 165 2.27 -12.78 -9.46
CA ASP A 165 2.74 -13.48 -8.27
C ASP A 165 3.34 -14.85 -8.68
N PRO A 166 4.62 -15.14 -8.37
CA PRO A 166 5.24 -16.42 -8.70
C PRO A 166 4.67 -17.60 -7.88
N ASN A 167 3.92 -17.33 -6.81
CA ASN A 167 3.26 -18.35 -6.02
C ASN A 167 2.08 -18.96 -6.80
N PRO A 168 2.09 -20.26 -7.11
CA PRO A 168 1.02 -20.92 -7.87
C PRO A 168 -0.37 -20.80 -7.24
N LYS A 169 -0.44 -20.51 -5.93
CA LYS A 169 -1.71 -20.31 -5.19
C LYS A 169 -2.33 -18.93 -5.43
N VAL A 170 -1.54 -17.98 -5.91
CA VAL A 170 -1.97 -16.60 -6.17
C VAL A 170 -1.96 -16.31 -7.67
N ASP A 171 -1.04 -16.92 -8.41
CA ASP A 171 -0.78 -16.66 -9.83
C ASP A 171 -2.07 -16.57 -10.67
N GLY A 172 -2.44 -15.35 -11.06
CA GLY A 172 -3.60 -15.04 -11.88
C GLY A 172 -4.96 -15.12 -11.18
N GLY A 173 -4.99 -15.33 -9.87
CA GLY A 173 -6.20 -15.27 -9.05
C GLY A 173 -6.64 -13.83 -8.79
N GLY A 174 -5.70 -12.91 -8.57
CA GLY A 174 -5.99 -11.49 -8.40
C GLY A 174 -6.34 -10.80 -9.72
N VAL A 175 -5.70 -11.21 -10.81
CA VAL A 175 -5.98 -10.68 -12.17
C VAL A 175 -7.41 -11.00 -12.66
N LYS A 176 -8.04 -12.07 -12.15
CA LYS A 176 -9.37 -12.53 -12.60
C LYS A 176 -10.57 -11.85 -11.92
N LEU A 177 -10.34 -11.05 -10.86
CA LEU A 177 -11.38 -10.52 -9.95
C LEU A 177 -11.81 -9.08 -10.28
#